data_AF-A0A2M9P400-F1
#
_entry.id   AF-A0A2M9P400-F1
#
_cell.length_a   1.000
_cell.length_b   1.000
_cell.length_c   1.000
_cell.angle_alpha   90.00
_cell.angle_beta   90.00
_cell.angle_gamma   90.00
#
_symmetry.space_group_name_H-M   'P 1'
#
loop_
_entity.id
_entity.type
_entity.pdbx_description
1 polymer ?
#
loop_
_entity_poly.entity_id
_entity_poly.type
_entity_poly.pdbx_seq_one_letter_code
_entity_poly.pdbx_strand_id
1 'polypeptide(L)'
;MQKSHAHRKHLTRTEVTRLLQQAAAGRAPERDSCLIWMGFIHGCRVSELNSLRINDLDMDSGSLYINRLKNGLSTIHPLEA
;
A
#
# COMPACT_ATOMS: atom_id res chain seq x y z
N MET A 1 -4.62 -22.45 -19.20
CA MET A 1 -5.67 -22.78 -18.21
C MET A 1 -5.12 -22.46 -16.81
N GLN A 2 -5.39 -21.27 -16.27
CA GLN A 2 -4.89 -20.88 -14.95
C GLN A 2 -5.76 -21.56 -13.89
N LYS A 3 -5.14 -22.44 -13.08
CA LYS A 3 -5.82 -23.24 -12.06
C LYS A 3 -6.47 -22.34 -11.01
N SER A 4 -7.71 -22.67 -10.64
CA SER A 4 -8.48 -22.06 -9.57
C SER A 4 -7.71 -22.08 -8.25
N HIS A 5 -7.46 -20.89 -7.70
CA HIS A 5 -6.89 -20.66 -6.37
C HIS A 5 -7.95 -20.87 -5.29
N ALA A 6 -8.43 -22.10 -5.11
CA ALA A 6 -9.54 -22.38 -4.20
C ALA A 6 -9.21 -22.17 -2.69
N HIS A 7 -8.00 -21.69 -2.32
CA HIS A 7 -7.61 -21.59 -0.90
C HIS A 7 -6.69 -20.41 -0.50
N ARG A 8 -6.21 -19.57 -1.42
CA ARG A 8 -5.29 -18.46 -1.09
C ARG A 8 -6.05 -17.12 -1.02
N LYS A 9 -5.95 -16.41 0.12
CA LYS A 9 -6.63 -15.13 0.40
C LYS A 9 -5.74 -13.88 0.31
N HIS A 10 -4.49 -14.03 -0.12
CA HIS A 10 -3.55 -12.91 -0.27
C HIS A 10 -3.07 -12.83 -1.71
N LEU A 11 -2.46 -11.71 -2.10
CA LEU A 11 -1.82 -11.50 -3.41
C LEU A 11 -0.32 -11.78 -3.33
N THR A 12 0.25 -12.27 -4.43
CA THR A 12 1.71 -12.39 -4.60
C THR A 12 2.27 -11.06 -5.10
N ARG A 13 3.58 -10.86 -4.94
CA ARG A 13 4.27 -9.66 -5.47
C ARG A 13 4.00 -9.48 -6.98
N THR A 14 4.07 -10.55 -7.77
CA THR A 14 3.81 -10.51 -9.21
C THR A 14 2.38 -10.07 -9.54
N GLU A 15 1.39 -10.53 -8.78
CA GLU A 15 -0.01 -10.11 -8.98
C GLU A 15 -0.20 -8.64 -8.61
N VAL A 16 0.41 -8.18 -7.53
CA VAL A 16 0.40 -6.75 -7.15
C VAL A 16 1.09 -5.91 -8.22
N THR A 17 2.22 -6.35 -8.77
CA THR A 17 2.88 -5.64 -9.88
C THR A 17 1.97 -5.52 -11.10
N ARG A 18 1.20 -6.55 -11.44
CA ARG A 18 0.20 -6.48 -12.52
C ARG A 18 -0.91 -5.47 -12.19
N LEU A 19 -1.37 -5.41 -10.93
CA LEU A 19 -2.34 -4.38 -10.50
C LEU A 19 -1.78 -2.97 -10.66
N LEU A 20 -0.52 -2.74 -10.27
CA LEU A 20 0.15 -1.44 -10.45
C LEU A 20 0.28 -1.06 -11.91
N GLN A 21 0.60 -1.99 -12.80
CA GLN A 21 0.67 -1.73 -14.25
C GLN A 21 -0.67 -1.24 -14.81
N GLN A 22 -1.78 -1.83 -14.34
CA GLN A 22 -3.12 -1.39 -14.76
C GLN A 22 -3.51 -0.07 -14.10
N ALA A 23 -3.17 0.15 -12.84
CA ALA A 23 -3.40 1.42 -12.16
C ALA A 23 -2.66 2.58 -12.85
N ALA A 24 -1.44 2.35 -13.29
CA ALA A 24 -0.62 3.32 -14.03
C ALA A 24 -1.20 3.71 -15.40
N ALA A 25 -2.08 2.89 -15.99
CA ALA A 25 -2.80 3.22 -17.23
C ALA A 25 -4.19 3.83 -16.99
N GLY A 26 -4.57 4.02 -15.73
CA GLY A 26 -5.91 4.46 -15.32
C GLY A 26 -6.07 5.99 -15.29
N ARG A 27 -7.18 6.44 -14.70
CA ARG A 27 -7.56 7.85 -14.62
C ARG A 27 -6.69 8.66 -13.63
N ALA A 28 -6.19 8.03 -12.57
CA ALA A 28 -5.42 8.68 -11.51
C ALA A 28 -4.18 7.83 -11.17
N PRO A 29 -3.22 7.72 -12.11
CA PRO A 29 -2.19 6.69 -12.06
C PRO A 29 -1.27 6.81 -10.84
N GLU A 30 -0.85 8.00 -10.46
CA GLU A 30 0.02 8.24 -9.30
C GLU A 30 -0.70 7.89 -8.00
N ARG A 31 -1.95 8.36 -7.86
CA ARG A 31 -2.77 8.11 -6.66
C ARG A 31 -3.06 6.63 -6.50
N ASP A 32 -3.56 5.98 -7.55
CA ASP A 32 -4.02 4.60 -7.48
C ASP A 32 -2.84 3.65 -7.27
N SER A 33 -1.70 3.92 -7.93
CA SER A 33 -0.46 3.17 -7.70
C SER A 33 0.06 3.33 -6.27
N CYS A 34 0.07 4.56 -5.75
CA CYS A 34 0.47 4.85 -4.37
C CYS A 34 -0.41 4.09 -3.36
N LEU A 35 -1.74 4.15 -3.50
CA LEU A 35 -2.66 3.46 -2.58
C LEU A 35 -2.47 1.95 -2.58
N ILE A 36 -2.27 1.33 -3.76
CA ILE A 36 -1.99 -0.11 -3.87
C ILE A 36 -0.65 -0.44 -3.19
N TRP A 37 0.39 0.36 -3.44
CA TRP A 37 1.72 0.13 -2.88
C TRP A 37 1.73 0.28 -1.36
N MET A 38 1.10 1.34 -0.84
CA MET A 38 0.96 1.59 0.60
C MET A 38 0.19 0.49 1.33
N GLY A 39 -0.87 -0.03 0.69
CA GLY A 39 -1.61 -1.18 1.21
C GLY A 39 -0.78 -2.46 1.24
N PHE A 40 0.08 -2.68 0.24
CA PHE A 40 0.88 -3.89 0.10
C PHE A 40 2.14 -3.90 0.98
N ILE A 41 2.94 -2.83 0.94
CA ILE A 41 4.23 -2.76 1.65
C ILE A 41 4.03 -2.42 3.13
N HIS A 42 3.19 -1.43 3.44
CA HIS A 42 3.00 -0.96 4.82
C HIS A 42 1.80 -1.63 5.50
N GLY A 43 1.03 -2.46 4.80
CA GLY A 43 -0.13 -3.14 5.35
C GLY A 43 -1.20 -2.16 5.85
N CYS A 44 -1.34 -1.00 5.18
CA CYS A 44 -2.31 0.02 5.58
C CYS A 44 -3.74 -0.48 5.35
N ARG A 45 -4.61 -0.26 6.33
CA ARG A 45 -6.06 -0.48 6.14
C ARG A 45 -6.66 0.64 5.30
N VAL A 46 -7.81 0.39 4.68
CA VAL A 46 -8.54 1.41 3.88
C VAL A 46 -8.75 2.72 4.66
N SER A 47 -9.14 2.63 5.93
CA SER A 47 -9.31 3.81 6.78
C SER A 47 -8.01 4.55 7.09
N GLU A 48 -6.89 3.82 7.19
CA GLU A 48 -5.57 4.39 7.44
C GLU A 48 -5.05 5.10 6.19
N LEU A 49 -5.18 4.47 5.02
CA LEU A 49 -4.86 5.06 3.71
C LEU A 49 -5.60 6.39 3.49
N ASN A 50 -6.90 6.42 3.79
CA ASN A 50 -7.71 7.64 3.65
C ASN A 50 -7.34 8.74 4.64
N SER A 51 -6.60 8.42 5.71
CA SER A 51 -6.24 9.37 6.77
C SER A 51 -4.77 9.81 6.70
N LEU A 52 -3.96 9.25 5.78
CA LEU A 52 -2.55 9.61 5.60
C LEU A 52 -2.39 11.09 5.27
N ARG A 53 -1.42 11.74 5.93
CA ARG A 53 -1.09 13.15 5.72
C ARG A 53 0.32 13.28 5.20
N ILE A 54 0.59 14.36 4.46
CA ILE A 54 1.95 14.70 4.02
C ILE A 54 2.88 14.86 5.22
N ASN A 55 2.40 15.38 6.35
CA ASN A 55 3.20 15.54 7.57
C ASN A 55 3.60 14.20 8.23
N ASP A 56 2.98 13.09 7.86
CA ASP A 56 3.38 11.76 8.34
C ASP A 56 4.59 11.22 7.54
N LEU A 57 4.89 11.84 6.39
CA LEU A 57 5.99 11.47 5.50
C LEU A 57 7.23 12.31 5.82
N ASP A 58 8.32 11.64 6.16
CA ASP A 58 9.64 12.23 6.25
C ASP A 58 10.46 11.78 5.05
N MET A 59 10.59 12.68 4.07
CA MET A 59 11.35 12.44 2.85
C MET A 59 12.85 12.42 3.07
N ASP A 60 13.36 13.12 4.09
CA ASP A 60 14.79 13.22 4.36
C ASP A 60 15.29 11.92 5.01
N SER A 61 14.52 11.35 5.94
CA SER A 61 14.84 10.05 6.54
C SER A 61 14.31 8.86 5.74
N GLY A 62 13.50 9.09 4.70
CA GLY A 62 12.87 8.04 3.91
C GLY A 62 11.93 7.19 4.76
N SER A 63 11.09 7.82 5.58
CA SER A 63 10.22 7.11 6.51
C SER A 63 8.79 7.65 6.51
N LEU A 64 7.86 6.79 6.92
CA LEU A 64 6.44 7.09 6.97
C LEU A 64 5.90 6.69 8.34
N TYR A 65 5.34 7.66 9.04
CA TYR A 65 4.60 7.41 10.27
C TYR A 65 3.22 6.83 9.94
N ILE A 66 2.92 5.63 10.43
CA ILE A 66 1.61 5.03 10.27
C ILE A 66 0.84 5.16 11.57
N ASN A 67 -0.13 6.07 11.60
CA ASN A 67 -1.08 6.15 12.70
C ASN A 67 -2.14 5.05 12.58
N ARG A 68 -1.99 3.98 13.35
CA ARG A 68 -2.92 2.84 13.33
C ARG A 68 -4.15 3.15 14.16
N LEU A 69 -5.32 2.79 13.63
CA LEU A 69 -6.57 2.95 14.37
C LEU A 69 -6.77 1.84 15.42
N LYS A 70 -7.70 2.12 16.36
CA LYS A 70 -8.09 1.22 17.46
C LYS A 70 -6.89 0.92 18.38
N ASN A 71 -6.52 -0.36 18.48
CA ASN A 71 -5.41 -0.85 19.30
C ASN A 71 -4.20 -1.24 18.44
N GLY A 72 -4.08 -0.67 17.24
CA GLY A 72 -2.92 -0.90 16.42
C GLY A 72 -1.72 -0.12 16.96
N LEU A 73 -0.53 -0.71 16.88
CA LEU A 73 0.71 -0.05 17.24
C LEU A 73 1.08 0.95 16.14
N SER A 74 0.90 2.24 16.40
CA SER A 74 1.40 3.29 15.52
C SER A 74 2.93 3.28 15.55
N THR A 75 3.55 3.22 14.37
CA THR A 75 5.00 3.09 14.25
C THR A 75 5.49 3.73 12.96
N ILE A 76 6.79 3.99 12.92
CA ILE A 76 7.48 4.45 11.72
C ILE A 76 7.80 3.21 10.87
N HIS A 77 7.46 3.28 9.59
CA HIS A 77 7.85 2.31 8.58
C HIS A 77 8.86 2.97 7.62
N PRO A 78 9.94 2.28 7.22
CA PRO A 78 10.83 2.79 6.18
C PRO A 78 10.12 2.79 4.83
N LEU A 79 10.34 3.81 4.01
CA LEU A 79 9.98 3.81 2.60
C LEU A 79 11.01 2.94 1.87
N GLU A 80 10.59 1.78 1.39
CA GLU A 80 11.46 0.95 0.56
C GLU A 80 11.71 1.65 -0.78
N ALA A 81 13.00 1.73 -1.16
CA ALA A 81 13.46 2.24 -2.46
C ALA A 81 13.22 1.25 -3.60
#